data_AF-A0A371PMC9-F1
#
_entry.id   AF-A0A371PMC9-F1
#
_cell.length_a   1.000
_cell.length_b   1.000
_cell.length_c   1.000
_cell.angle_alpha   90.00
_cell.angle_beta   90.00
_cell.angle_gamma   90.00
#
_symmetry.space_group_name_H-M   'P 1'
#
loop_
_entity.id
_entity.type
_entity.pdbx_description
1 polymer ?
#
loop_
_entity_poly.entity_id
_entity_poly.type
_entity_poly.pdbx_seq_one_letter_code
_entity_poly.pdbx_strand_id
1 'polypeptide(L)'
;MKNKSLAKLLLAVLLAAGVIVTGVPSDVQASVTAVTKIDNATKAIAHAQGLNLIPDGARAAAKQNGDKWEVTFKNDEEGPGGGPLLYGTIVLYAKTGKVASYATGLKQSNYNVQPGGDPDDESVMTYSIEESITIATDFIKQQDWKLEDSWVFNPYPLSENSTKFDAKQWNHVRFDRSHDGIRDSWDEVSVTVDRWRGEVVSYYVDWEERIYTPNKGNQASPISLYKAGQLFYDVIEPLLIWQGVKDPNQPELVYALHDQYVMAIDGTIPSEYQRVNPPLEENIKPAYSSKLAKKRLLAMYDLNLEYINGNLAYRLRLQPEITFFMDGWHPTIDADSGKWLNFLNDPILTPFPPAGEWLVHAAPAGKIGYDAAILWNNELLPLENEPFIRDGYTLVPFRELLEKLGAKITWNAKERKVTASKEGTSIELTVDSETAYINGNAKKLDAPARLKNGRTYIPARLVLEAFGLKVGWNNESRLVLVGTKDQMPVPTQEELKRHRFQAQLNWENKALH
;
A
#
# COMPACT_ATOMS: atom_id res chain seq x y z
N MET A 1 15.10 -12.67 -34.56
CA MET A 1 13.80 -12.27 -33.98
C MET A 1 13.14 -13.51 -33.35
N LYS A 2 13.53 -13.88 -32.13
CA LYS A 2 13.04 -15.09 -31.47
C LYS A 2 12.79 -14.80 -29.99
N ASN A 3 11.61 -15.20 -29.51
CA ASN A 3 11.10 -15.21 -28.14
C ASN A 3 11.19 -13.90 -27.34
N LYS A 4 10.22 -13.00 -27.53
CA LYS A 4 9.73 -12.19 -26.41
C LYS A 4 9.06 -13.17 -25.43
N SER A 5 9.53 -13.28 -24.19
CA SER A 5 8.97 -14.20 -23.20
C SER A 5 7.50 -13.86 -22.93
N LEU A 6 6.66 -14.87 -22.69
CA LEU A 6 5.26 -14.70 -22.29
C LEU A 6 5.12 -13.76 -21.08
N ALA A 7 6.11 -13.78 -20.17
CA ALA A 7 6.20 -12.88 -19.01
C ALA A 7 6.29 -11.40 -19.40
N LYS A 8 7.02 -11.04 -20.47
CA LYS A 8 7.02 -9.64 -20.99
C LYS A 8 5.69 -9.23 -21.60
N LEU A 9 4.89 -10.18 -22.08
CA LEU A 9 3.52 -9.91 -22.55
C LEU A 9 2.54 -9.77 -21.38
N LEU A 10 2.67 -10.59 -20.34
CA LEU A 10 1.90 -10.52 -19.09
C LEU A 10 2.19 -9.24 -18.30
N LEU A 11 3.47 -8.85 -18.20
CA LEU A 11 3.87 -7.59 -17.56
C LEU A 11 3.33 -6.38 -18.33
N ALA A 12 3.28 -6.44 -19.67
CA ALA A 12 2.66 -5.38 -20.48
C ALA A 12 1.14 -5.30 -20.31
N VAL A 13 0.46 -6.41 -19.98
CA VAL A 13 -0.99 -6.44 -19.68
C VAL A 13 -1.28 -6.01 -18.24
N LEU A 14 -0.40 -6.31 -17.28
CA LEU A 14 -0.46 -5.83 -15.90
C LEU A 14 -0.12 -4.33 -15.78
N LEU A 15 0.87 -3.85 -16.54
CA LEU A 15 1.21 -2.42 -16.65
C LEU A 15 0.10 -1.61 -17.35
N ALA A 16 -0.70 -2.24 -18.21
CA ALA A 16 -1.89 -1.61 -18.81
C ALA A 16 -3.05 -1.41 -17.81
N ALA A 17 -2.98 -2.00 -16.61
CA ALA A 17 -3.97 -1.85 -15.53
C ALA A 17 -3.61 -0.76 -14.50
N GLY A 18 -2.62 0.09 -14.77
CA GLY A 18 -2.41 1.32 -14.01
C GLY A 18 -1.67 1.20 -12.67
N VAL A 19 -0.95 0.10 -12.44
CA VAL A 19 0.03 0.04 -11.33
C VAL A 19 1.28 0.79 -11.78
N ILE A 20 1.33 2.09 -11.52
CA ILE A 20 2.54 2.88 -11.64
C ILE A 20 3.30 2.73 -10.32
N VAL A 21 4.31 1.86 -10.28
CA VAL A 21 5.39 2.02 -9.29
C VAL A 21 6.35 3.05 -9.89
N THR A 22 6.22 4.30 -9.46
CA THR A 22 7.14 5.37 -9.86
C THR A 22 8.49 5.21 -9.15
N GLY A 23 9.52 4.86 -9.94
CA GLY A 23 10.97 5.11 -9.70
C GLY A 23 11.66 4.23 -8.64
N VAL A 24 12.81 3.58 -8.83
CA VAL A 24 13.89 3.49 -9.85
C VAL A 24 14.69 2.20 -9.44
N PRO A 25 15.56 1.55 -10.25
CA PRO A 25 15.58 1.25 -11.68
C PRO A 25 15.33 -0.24 -11.98
N SER A 26 15.09 -0.51 -13.27
CA SER A 26 15.23 -1.79 -13.97
C SER A 26 16.25 -2.78 -13.38
N ASP A 27 15.83 -4.04 -13.27
CA ASP A 27 16.65 -5.27 -13.22
C ASP A 27 18.13 -5.03 -12.90
N VAL A 28 18.55 -5.22 -11.65
CA VAL A 28 19.96 -5.55 -11.36
C VAL A 28 20.22 -6.84 -12.14
N GLN A 29 20.88 -6.71 -13.30
CA GLN A 29 20.77 -7.69 -14.38
C GLN A 29 21.35 -9.04 -13.98
N ALA A 30 20.57 -10.08 -14.26
CA ALA A 30 21.03 -11.45 -14.22
C ALA A 30 22.22 -11.67 -15.16
N SER A 31 23.23 -12.42 -14.70
CA SER A 31 24.34 -12.90 -15.52
C SER A 31 24.24 -14.42 -15.70
N VAL A 32 24.34 -14.90 -16.94
CA VAL A 32 24.37 -16.35 -17.22
C VAL A 32 25.77 -16.86 -16.92
N THR A 33 25.92 -17.69 -15.90
CA THR A 33 27.20 -18.32 -15.59
C THR A 33 27.35 -19.63 -16.35
N ALA A 34 28.50 -19.84 -17.00
CA ALA A 34 28.80 -21.09 -17.70
C ALA A 34 28.90 -22.28 -16.72
N VAL A 35 28.48 -23.47 -17.18
CA VAL A 35 28.59 -24.73 -16.42
C VAL A 35 30.05 -24.95 -16.01
N THR A 36 30.31 -24.84 -14.71
CA THR A 36 31.65 -25.02 -14.15
C THR A 36 31.62 -26.18 -13.18
N LYS A 37 32.33 -27.26 -13.51
CA LYS A 37 32.48 -28.38 -12.59
C LYS A 37 33.41 -27.98 -11.44
N ILE A 38 32.91 -28.08 -10.22
CA ILE A 38 33.64 -27.80 -8.99
C ILE A 38 33.98 -29.13 -8.33
N ASP A 39 35.26 -29.53 -8.40
CA ASP A 39 35.76 -30.82 -7.94
C ASP A 39 36.60 -30.74 -6.65
N ASN A 40 36.85 -29.53 -6.13
CA ASN A 40 37.59 -29.33 -4.88
C ASN A 40 37.24 -27.98 -4.22
N ALA A 41 37.62 -27.85 -2.94
CA ALA A 41 37.33 -26.68 -2.11
C ALA A 41 37.93 -25.38 -2.66
N THR A 42 39.15 -25.41 -3.20
CA THR A 42 39.81 -24.23 -3.78
C THR A 42 39.03 -23.69 -4.98
N LYS A 43 38.53 -24.56 -5.86
CA LYS A 43 37.66 -24.16 -6.97
C LYS A 43 36.32 -23.63 -6.49
N ALA A 44 35.76 -24.19 -5.42
CA ALA A 44 34.49 -23.70 -4.86
C ALA A 44 34.63 -22.25 -4.36
N ILE A 45 35.70 -21.96 -3.61
CA ILE A 45 36.00 -20.61 -3.12
C ILE A 45 36.30 -19.66 -4.29
N ALA A 46 37.16 -20.06 -5.23
CA ALA A 46 37.50 -19.22 -6.39
C ALA A 46 36.28 -18.92 -7.28
N HIS A 47 35.37 -19.88 -7.43
CA HIS A 47 34.11 -19.68 -8.14
C HIS A 47 33.21 -18.68 -7.42
N ALA A 48 33.01 -18.85 -6.10
CA ALA A 48 32.25 -17.91 -5.29
C ALA A 48 32.82 -16.47 -5.31
N GLN A 49 34.15 -16.32 -5.28
CA GLN A 49 34.83 -15.03 -5.47
C GLN A 49 34.60 -14.45 -6.87
N GLY A 50 34.67 -15.28 -7.92
CA GLY A 50 34.42 -14.85 -9.29
C GLY A 50 32.98 -14.35 -9.54
N LEU A 51 32.04 -14.80 -8.71
CA LEU A 51 30.65 -14.34 -8.68
C LEU A 51 30.42 -13.09 -7.81
N ASN A 52 31.47 -12.53 -7.21
CA ASN A 52 31.43 -11.42 -6.26
C ASN A 52 30.60 -11.70 -4.99
N LEU A 53 30.45 -12.96 -4.58
CA LEU A 53 29.63 -13.36 -3.41
C LEU A 53 30.41 -13.39 -2.09
N ILE A 54 31.73 -13.25 -2.15
CA ILE A 54 32.60 -13.17 -0.96
C ILE A 54 33.17 -11.76 -0.91
N PRO A 55 32.79 -10.93 0.08
CA PRO A 55 33.30 -9.58 0.21
C PRO A 55 34.81 -9.53 0.42
N ASP A 56 35.44 -8.45 -0.04
CA ASP A 56 36.87 -8.23 0.08
C ASP A 56 37.35 -8.31 1.53
N GLY A 57 38.49 -8.98 1.75
CA GLY A 57 39.07 -9.17 3.08
C GLY A 57 38.41 -10.27 3.94
N ALA A 58 37.31 -10.88 3.49
CA ALA A 58 36.72 -12.02 4.19
C ALA A 58 37.55 -13.31 3.97
N ARG A 59 37.71 -14.09 5.03
CA ARG A 59 38.33 -15.43 4.95
C ARG A 59 37.25 -16.45 4.62
N ALA A 60 37.51 -17.29 3.62
CA ALA A 60 36.57 -18.31 3.17
C ALA A 60 37.09 -19.74 3.41
N ALA A 61 36.17 -20.66 3.66
CA ALA A 61 36.39 -22.09 3.74
C ALA A 61 35.28 -22.82 2.96
N ALA A 62 35.57 -24.01 2.44
CA ALA A 62 34.58 -24.79 1.71
C ALA A 62 34.58 -26.27 2.11
N LYS A 63 33.39 -26.85 2.18
CA LYS A 63 33.14 -28.26 2.48
C LYS A 63 32.18 -28.85 1.46
N GLN A 64 32.44 -30.07 1.01
CA GLN A 64 31.52 -30.78 0.12
C GLN A 64 30.44 -31.51 0.93
N ASN A 65 29.19 -31.42 0.49
CA ASN A 65 28.06 -32.18 1.00
C ASN A 65 27.27 -32.76 -0.18
N GLY A 66 27.50 -34.04 -0.48
CA GLY A 66 26.89 -34.70 -1.64
C GLY A 66 27.30 -34.05 -2.97
N ASP A 67 26.32 -33.61 -3.74
CA ASP A 67 26.49 -32.92 -5.02
C ASP A 67 26.60 -31.39 -4.88
N LYS A 68 26.74 -30.88 -3.65
CA LYS A 68 26.85 -29.45 -3.34
C LYS A 68 28.17 -29.12 -2.62
N TRP A 69 28.65 -27.91 -2.84
CA TRP A 69 29.73 -27.27 -2.09
C TRP A 69 29.14 -26.17 -1.23
N GLU A 70 29.41 -26.23 0.07
CA GLU A 70 29.08 -25.18 1.03
C GLU A 70 30.34 -24.34 1.25
N VAL A 71 30.28 -23.06 0.91
CA VAL A 71 31.35 -22.08 1.09
C VAL A 71 30.93 -21.10 2.17
N THR A 72 31.63 -21.11 3.29
CA THR A 72 31.40 -20.18 4.41
C THR A 72 32.47 -19.10 4.40
N PHE A 73 32.11 -17.86 4.68
CA PHE A 73 33.07 -16.77 4.84
C PHE A 73 32.76 -15.89 6.05
N LYS A 74 33.80 -15.24 6.58
CA LYS A 74 33.69 -14.25 7.65
C LYS A 74 34.84 -13.28 7.68
N ASN A 75 34.65 -12.12 8.28
CA ASN A 75 35.76 -11.24 8.67
C ASN A 75 36.24 -11.52 10.11
N ASP A 76 37.28 -10.80 10.51
CA ASP A 76 37.89 -10.91 11.84
C ASP A 76 37.41 -9.86 12.82
N GLU A 77 36.73 -8.84 12.32
CA GLU A 77 36.13 -7.80 13.15
C GLU A 77 34.95 -8.38 13.92
N GLU A 78 34.86 -8.07 15.21
CA GLU A 78 33.75 -8.53 16.05
C GLU A 78 32.60 -7.52 16.03
N GLY A 79 31.39 -8.01 15.79
CA GLY A 79 30.17 -7.21 15.87
C GLY A 79 29.60 -7.10 17.30
N PRO A 80 28.55 -6.28 17.49
CA PRO A 80 27.83 -6.20 18.75
C PRO A 80 27.34 -7.57 19.22
N GLY A 81 27.50 -7.89 20.51
CA GLY A 81 27.09 -9.16 21.10
C GLY A 81 28.03 -10.35 20.82
N GLY A 82 29.18 -10.12 20.18
CA GLY A 82 30.20 -11.13 19.91
C GLY A 82 30.02 -11.87 18.57
N GLY A 83 31.11 -12.45 18.08
CA GLY A 83 31.18 -13.10 16.77
C GLY A 83 31.45 -12.12 15.61
N PRO A 84 31.67 -12.62 14.39
CA PRO A 84 32.11 -11.80 13.26
C PRO A 84 31.05 -10.77 12.86
N LEU A 85 31.52 -9.57 12.51
CA LEU A 85 30.70 -8.46 12.00
C LEU A 85 30.13 -8.82 10.62
N LEU A 86 30.89 -9.51 9.78
CA LEU A 86 30.45 -10.02 8.48
C LEU A 86 30.55 -11.55 8.48
N TYR A 87 29.47 -12.21 8.08
CA TYR A 87 29.47 -13.66 7.86
C TYR A 87 28.50 -14.05 6.75
N GLY A 88 28.77 -15.17 6.08
CA GLY A 88 27.85 -15.70 5.08
C GLY A 88 28.16 -17.14 4.67
N THR A 89 27.19 -17.72 3.98
CA THR A 89 27.20 -19.08 3.43
C THR A 89 26.68 -19.04 2.00
N ILE A 90 27.40 -19.70 1.10
CA ILE A 90 27.04 -19.90 -0.30
C ILE A 90 26.97 -21.39 -0.56
N VAL A 91 25.91 -21.87 -1.18
CA VAL A 91 25.80 -23.26 -1.62
C VAL A 91 25.87 -23.33 -3.13
N LEU A 92 26.77 -24.13 -3.68
CA LEU A 92 27.01 -24.28 -5.12
C LEU A 92 26.76 -25.73 -5.56
N TYR A 93 26.06 -25.95 -6.66
CA TYR A 93 26.00 -27.29 -7.27
C TYR A 93 27.35 -27.68 -7.86
N ALA A 94 27.90 -28.82 -7.46
CA ALA A 94 29.23 -29.27 -7.87
C ALA A 94 29.35 -29.53 -9.38
N LYS A 95 28.25 -29.92 -10.05
CA LYS A 95 28.25 -30.22 -11.49
C LYS A 95 28.17 -28.96 -12.36
N THR A 96 27.40 -27.97 -11.93
CA THR A 96 27.06 -26.80 -12.74
C THR A 96 27.73 -25.51 -12.29
N GLY A 97 28.15 -25.44 -11.02
CA GLY A 97 28.59 -24.20 -10.39
C GLY A 97 27.46 -23.21 -10.14
N LYS A 98 26.19 -23.61 -10.36
CA LYS A 98 25.04 -22.76 -10.08
C LYS A 98 24.90 -22.54 -8.57
N VAL A 99 24.56 -21.32 -8.18
CA VAL A 99 24.27 -20.95 -6.79
C VAL A 99 22.91 -21.52 -6.40
N ALA A 100 22.91 -22.42 -5.43
CA ALA A 100 21.74 -23.06 -4.86
C ALA A 100 21.15 -22.26 -3.69
N SER A 101 21.97 -21.50 -2.97
CA SER A 101 21.54 -20.53 -1.96
C SER A 101 22.67 -19.57 -1.64
N TYR A 102 22.30 -18.39 -1.14
CA TYR A 102 23.24 -17.40 -0.64
C TYR A 102 22.61 -16.67 0.54
N ALA A 103 23.27 -16.77 1.68
CA ALA A 103 22.91 -16.06 2.90
C ALA A 103 24.13 -15.27 3.39
N THR A 104 24.01 -13.97 3.58
CA THR A 104 25.08 -13.14 4.14
C THR A 104 24.50 -12.00 4.95
N GLY A 105 25.26 -11.52 5.92
CA GLY A 105 24.87 -10.33 6.66
C GLY A 105 26.07 -9.56 7.16
N LEU A 106 25.99 -8.24 7.03
CA LEU A 106 26.77 -7.32 7.84
C LEU A 106 25.93 -7.01 9.08
N LYS A 107 26.39 -7.51 10.22
CA LYS A 107 25.84 -7.13 11.52
C LYS A 107 25.94 -5.61 11.66
N GLN A 108 24.93 -5.08 12.32
CA GLN A 108 24.83 -3.69 12.67
C GLN A 108 26.13 -3.17 13.32
N SER A 109 26.67 -2.07 12.81
CA SER A 109 27.75 -1.35 13.49
C SER A 109 27.24 -0.72 14.80
N ASN A 110 28.10 -0.53 15.79
CA ASN A 110 27.70 -0.07 17.13
C ASN A 110 26.77 1.15 17.10
N TYR A 111 25.68 1.07 17.86
CA TYR A 111 24.67 2.12 18.05
C TYR A 111 25.30 3.41 18.62
N ASN A 112 25.61 4.38 17.76
CA ASN A 112 26.03 5.71 18.17
C ASN A 112 24.87 6.71 17.99
N VAL A 113 23.86 6.60 18.84
CA VAL A 113 22.90 7.70 19.04
C VAL A 113 23.61 8.81 19.79
N GLN A 114 23.50 10.05 19.30
CA GLN A 114 23.86 11.19 20.13
C GLN A 114 22.93 11.19 21.36
N PRO A 115 23.47 11.24 22.60
CA PRO A 115 22.63 11.22 23.78
C PRO A 115 21.63 12.40 23.79
N GLY A 116 20.33 12.11 23.90
CA GLY A 116 19.30 13.08 24.27
C GLY A 116 18.33 13.57 23.17
N GLY A 117 18.43 13.09 21.92
CA GLY A 117 17.44 13.38 20.87
C GLY A 117 16.28 12.38 20.85
N ASP A 118 15.09 12.82 20.42
CA ASP A 118 13.96 11.94 20.15
C ASP A 118 14.22 11.16 18.84
N PRO A 119 14.37 9.82 18.88
CA PRO A 119 14.60 9.01 17.68
C PRO A 119 13.45 9.05 16.67
N ASP A 120 12.27 9.53 17.07
CA ASP A 120 11.06 9.62 16.26
C ASP A 120 10.82 11.03 15.67
N ASP A 121 11.70 11.99 15.96
CA ASP A 121 11.64 13.34 15.40
C ASP A 121 12.15 13.35 13.95
N GLU A 122 11.22 13.37 12.99
CA GLU A 122 11.56 13.43 11.57
C GLU A 122 12.22 14.75 11.16
N SER A 123 12.06 15.84 11.93
CA SER A 123 12.59 17.15 11.57
C SER A 123 14.12 17.23 11.65
N VAL A 124 14.75 16.30 12.37
CA VAL A 124 16.22 16.21 12.49
C VAL A 124 16.85 15.27 11.46
N MET A 125 16.06 14.59 10.64
CA MET A 125 16.57 13.67 9.63
C MET A 125 17.15 14.43 8.43
N THR A 126 18.40 14.12 8.07
CA THR A 126 19.07 14.77 6.93
C THR A 126 18.63 14.16 5.61
N TYR A 127 18.36 12.84 5.59
CA TYR A 127 17.94 12.10 4.41
C TYR A 127 16.48 11.64 4.53
N SER A 128 15.73 11.89 3.46
CA SER A 128 14.38 11.39 3.26
C SER A 128 14.33 9.87 3.09
N ILE A 129 13.12 9.31 3.14
CA ILE A 129 12.87 7.90 2.83
C ILE A 129 13.30 7.60 1.38
N GLU A 130 12.98 8.47 0.43
CA GLU A 130 13.33 8.31 -1.00
C GLU A 130 14.84 8.32 -1.23
N GLU A 131 15.57 9.21 -0.56
CA GLU A 131 17.04 9.25 -0.62
C GLU A 131 17.65 7.99 -0.01
N SER A 132 17.07 7.48 1.08
CA SER A 132 17.52 6.23 1.71
C SER A 132 17.30 5.02 0.79
N ILE A 133 16.17 4.97 0.08
CA ILE A 133 15.92 3.94 -0.95
C ILE A 133 16.97 4.03 -2.06
N THR A 134 17.35 5.24 -2.46
CA THR A 134 18.41 5.46 -3.46
C THR A 134 19.76 4.94 -2.98
N ILE A 135 20.16 5.26 -1.74
CA ILE A 135 21.41 4.78 -1.12
C ILE A 135 21.44 3.25 -1.06
N ALA A 136 20.36 2.62 -0.58
CA ALA A 136 20.25 1.17 -0.50
C ALA A 136 20.32 0.50 -1.89
N THR A 137 19.64 1.10 -2.87
CA THR A 137 19.67 0.63 -4.27
C THR A 137 21.08 0.68 -4.84
N ASP A 138 21.81 1.77 -4.62
CA ASP A 138 23.17 1.92 -5.13
C ASP A 138 24.16 1.00 -4.39
N PHE A 139 23.95 0.76 -3.10
CA PHE A 139 24.70 -0.25 -2.35
C PHE A 139 24.57 -1.64 -2.99
N ILE A 140 23.36 -2.08 -3.34
CA ILE A 140 23.14 -3.39 -3.99
C ILE A 140 23.82 -3.45 -5.36
N LYS A 141 23.71 -2.40 -6.16
CA LYS A 141 24.39 -2.33 -7.47
C LYS A 141 25.91 -2.43 -7.34
N GLN A 142 26.49 -1.79 -6.33
CA GLN A 142 27.93 -1.82 -6.08
C GLN A 142 28.46 -3.21 -5.72
N GLN A 143 27.60 -4.10 -5.21
CA GLN A 143 28.02 -5.48 -4.93
C GLN A 143 28.33 -6.27 -6.20
N ASP A 144 27.76 -5.88 -7.35
CA ASP A 144 27.98 -6.53 -8.65
C ASP A 144 27.82 -8.06 -8.58
N TRP A 145 26.83 -8.54 -7.82
CA TRP A 145 26.58 -9.98 -7.65
C TRP A 145 26.18 -10.62 -8.98
N LYS A 146 26.95 -11.63 -9.39
CA LYS A 146 26.72 -12.35 -10.66
C LYS A 146 25.72 -13.49 -10.47
N LEU A 147 24.47 -13.15 -10.22
CA LEU A 147 23.37 -14.10 -10.01
C LEU A 147 22.46 -14.20 -11.23
N GLU A 148 21.64 -15.26 -11.32
CA GLU A 148 20.69 -15.49 -12.42
C GLU A 148 19.37 -14.72 -12.27
N ASP A 149 19.09 -14.18 -11.08
CA ASP A 149 17.83 -13.50 -10.78
C ASP A 149 18.10 -12.05 -10.39
N SER A 150 17.09 -11.21 -10.60
CA SER A 150 17.14 -9.78 -10.34
C SER A 150 16.45 -9.43 -9.04
N TRP A 151 16.77 -8.29 -8.45
CA TRP A 151 16.14 -7.76 -7.25
C TRP A 151 15.13 -6.68 -7.62
N VAL A 152 13.97 -6.68 -6.97
CA VAL A 152 12.95 -5.63 -7.12
C VAL A 152 12.71 -4.97 -5.78
N PHE A 153 12.66 -3.64 -5.76
CA PHE A 153 12.31 -2.91 -4.54
C PHE A 153 10.96 -3.37 -4.01
N ASN A 154 10.91 -3.61 -2.69
CA ASN A 154 9.69 -3.95 -1.99
C ASN A 154 9.15 -2.67 -1.31
N PRO A 155 8.13 -2.01 -1.89
CA PRO A 155 7.59 -0.77 -1.34
C PRO A 155 6.64 -1.01 -0.16
N TYR A 156 6.29 -2.27 0.12
CA TYR A 156 5.30 -2.60 1.13
C TYR A 156 5.94 -2.60 2.52
N PRO A 157 5.23 -2.12 3.56
CA PRO A 157 5.72 -2.21 4.93
C PRO A 157 6.11 -3.67 5.25
N LEU A 158 7.25 -3.83 5.91
CA LEU A 158 7.94 -5.10 6.04
C LEU A 158 7.15 -6.06 6.92
N SER A 159 6.36 -6.96 6.35
CA SER A 159 5.75 -8.04 7.14
C SER A 159 6.75 -9.15 7.43
N GLU A 160 7.76 -8.94 8.29
CA GLU A 160 8.58 -10.03 8.88
C GLU A 160 9.50 -9.50 10.01
N ASN A 161 9.03 -9.63 11.26
CA ASN A 161 9.81 -9.78 12.50
C ASN A 161 10.80 -8.72 13.04
N SER A 162 11.05 -7.55 12.43
CA SER A 162 12.24 -6.75 12.85
C SER A 162 12.09 -5.34 13.41
N THR A 163 10.94 -4.69 13.61
CA THR A 163 10.94 -3.23 13.90
C THR A 163 10.29 -2.84 15.23
N LYS A 164 10.48 -3.65 16.28
CA LYS A 164 9.97 -3.33 17.62
C LYS A 164 10.72 -2.16 18.30
N PHE A 165 11.89 -1.74 17.79
CA PHE A 165 12.79 -0.81 18.48
C PHE A 165 13.65 0.08 17.57
N ASP A 166 13.42 0.07 16.26
CA ASP A 166 14.25 0.87 15.34
C ASP A 166 13.70 2.29 15.26
N ALA A 167 14.50 3.23 15.75
CA ALA A 167 14.29 4.66 15.62
C ALA A 167 13.93 5.03 14.18
N LYS A 168 13.06 6.04 13.97
CA LYS A 168 12.87 6.64 12.62
C LYS A 168 14.16 7.15 11.99
N GLN A 169 15.25 7.21 12.76
CA GLN A 169 16.62 7.40 12.29
C GLN A 169 17.06 6.36 11.26
N TRP A 170 16.59 5.12 11.32
CA TRP A 170 16.95 4.10 10.34
C TRP A 170 15.83 3.84 9.37
N ASN A 171 16.22 3.60 8.13
CA ASN A 171 15.33 3.10 7.11
C ASN A 171 15.77 1.70 6.69
N HIS A 172 14.89 0.71 6.86
CA HIS A 172 15.09 -0.64 6.36
C HIS A 172 14.49 -0.76 4.97
N VAL A 173 15.36 -0.88 3.97
CA VAL A 173 14.96 -0.96 2.56
C VAL A 173 15.08 -2.41 2.11
N ARG A 174 13.95 -3.06 1.85
CA ARG A 174 13.89 -4.44 1.34
C ARG A 174 13.76 -4.46 -0.18
N PHE A 175 14.40 -5.46 -0.76
CA PHE A 175 14.27 -5.87 -2.14
C PHE A 175 13.94 -7.35 -2.16
N ASP A 176 12.88 -7.71 -2.86
CA ASP A 176 12.54 -9.12 -3.08
C ASP A 176 13.29 -9.62 -4.31
N ARG A 177 13.72 -10.88 -4.30
CA ARG A 177 14.21 -11.51 -5.53
C ARG A 177 13.08 -11.58 -6.55
N SER A 178 13.40 -11.57 -7.83
CA SER A 178 12.44 -11.65 -8.92
C SER A 178 12.85 -12.64 -9.99
N HIS A 179 11.87 -13.40 -10.46
CA HIS A 179 12.00 -14.32 -11.56
C HIS A 179 11.10 -13.87 -12.71
N ASP A 180 11.70 -13.54 -13.86
CA ASP A 180 11.01 -12.96 -15.02
C ASP A 180 10.17 -11.70 -14.70
N GLY A 181 10.60 -10.90 -13.73
CA GLY A 181 9.91 -9.68 -13.29
C GLY A 181 8.77 -9.92 -12.28
N ILE A 182 8.57 -11.15 -11.82
CA ILE A 182 7.62 -11.50 -10.74
C ILE A 182 8.42 -11.75 -9.46
N ARG A 183 8.07 -11.09 -8.37
CA ARG A 183 8.78 -11.22 -7.09
C ARG A 183 8.57 -12.58 -6.43
N ASP A 184 9.59 -13.06 -5.72
CA ASP A 184 9.54 -14.17 -4.76
C ASP A 184 9.72 -13.58 -3.37
N SER A 185 8.66 -13.63 -2.57
CA SER A 185 8.61 -12.89 -1.31
C SER A 185 9.48 -13.48 -0.20
N TRP A 186 9.92 -14.73 -0.34
CA TRP A 186 10.72 -15.40 0.67
C TRP A 186 12.23 -15.12 0.53
N ASP A 187 12.64 -14.59 -0.61
CA ASP A 187 14.02 -14.31 -0.94
C ASP A 187 14.26 -12.80 -0.90
N GLU A 188 15.11 -12.34 0.02
CA GLU A 188 15.28 -10.91 0.26
C GLU A 188 16.74 -10.44 0.26
N VAL A 189 16.88 -9.16 -0.09
CA VAL A 189 18.00 -8.32 0.30
C VAL A 189 17.43 -7.15 1.08
N SER A 190 17.88 -6.98 2.31
CA SER A 190 17.46 -5.89 3.20
C SER A 190 18.66 -5.03 3.54
N VAL A 191 18.56 -3.72 3.37
CA VAL A 191 19.64 -2.75 3.62
C VAL A 191 19.15 -1.72 4.61
N THR A 192 19.89 -1.50 5.68
CA THR A 192 19.57 -0.48 6.69
C THR A 192 20.41 0.76 6.45
N VAL A 193 19.74 1.90 6.25
CA VAL A 193 20.37 3.20 6.02
C VAL A 193 20.16 4.10 7.23
N ASP A 194 21.24 4.68 7.75
CA ASP A 194 21.19 5.76 8.73
C ASP A 194 20.78 7.07 8.05
N ARG A 195 19.56 7.54 8.33
CA ARG A 195 18.97 8.75 7.72
C ARG A 195 19.58 10.04 8.24
N TRP A 196 20.42 9.99 9.26
CA TRP A 196 21.24 11.13 9.65
C TRP A 196 22.45 11.26 8.72
N ARG A 197 23.18 10.16 8.52
CA ARG A 197 24.50 10.17 7.85
C ARG A 197 24.44 9.84 6.37
N GLY A 198 23.40 9.14 5.92
CA GLY A 198 23.29 8.58 4.57
C GLY A 198 24.18 7.34 4.39
N GLU A 199 24.46 6.61 5.47
CA GLU A 199 25.38 5.47 5.48
C GLU A 199 24.63 4.15 5.63
N VAL A 200 25.11 3.10 4.95
CA VAL A 200 24.62 1.73 5.16
C VAL A 200 25.24 1.18 6.44
N VAL A 201 24.41 0.89 7.45
CA VAL A 201 24.85 0.44 8.78
C VAL A 201 24.70 -1.06 9.00
N SER A 202 23.84 -1.71 8.21
CA SER A 202 23.72 -3.17 8.13
C SER A 202 23.10 -3.57 6.79
N TYR A 203 23.30 -4.82 6.41
CA TYR A 203 22.53 -5.44 5.35
C TYR A 203 22.40 -6.94 5.60
N TYR A 204 21.38 -7.53 5.02
CA TYR A 204 21.08 -8.95 5.04
C TYR A 204 20.70 -9.41 3.63
N VAL A 205 21.12 -10.61 3.28
CA VAL A 205 20.72 -11.30 2.06
C VAL A 205 20.38 -12.72 2.46
N ASP A 206 19.24 -13.22 2.00
CA ASP A 206 18.88 -14.62 2.18
C ASP A 206 17.98 -15.06 1.04
N TRP A 207 18.44 -16.08 0.33
CA TRP A 207 17.65 -16.72 -0.69
C TRP A 207 18.12 -18.15 -0.94
N GLU A 208 17.20 -18.96 -1.44
CA GLU A 208 17.44 -20.33 -1.91
C GLU A 208 16.85 -20.56 -3.30
N GLU A 209 17.47 -21.44 -4.09
CA GLU A 209 16.94 -21.83 -5.39
C GLU A 209 15.69 -22.69 -5.20
N ARG A 210 14.60 -22.30 -5.84
CA ARG A 210 13.33 -23.04 -5.85
C ARG A 210 12.91 -23.39 -7.26
N ILE A 211 11.98 -24.34 -7.35
CA ILE A 211 11.30 -24.67 -8.61
C ILE A 211 10.08 -23.76 -8.73
N TYR A 212 10.07 -22.93 -9.76
CA TYR A 212 8.97 -22.01 -10.02
C TYR A 212 7.88 -22.66 -10.89
N THR A 213 6.64 -22.66 -10.41
CA THR A 213 5.46 -23.21 -11.10
C THR A 213 4.52 -22.08 -11.49
N PRO A 214 4.13 -21.95 -12.77
CA PRO A 214 4.35 -22.88 -13.87
C PRO A 214 5.69 -22.60 -14.54
N ASN A 215 6.62 -23.56 -14.49
CA ASN A 215 7.84 -23.51 -15.29
C ASN A 215 7.48 -23.13 -16.74
N LYS A 216 8.40 -22.45 -17.46
CA LYS A 216 8.27 -21.98 -18.86
C LYS A 216 7.78 -23.02 -19.90
N GLY A 217 7.44 -24.25 -19.52
CA GLY A 217 6.84 -25.30 -20.34
C GLY A 217 5.43 -25.78 -19.93
N ASN A 218 4.84 -25.34 -18.81
CA ASN A 218 3.47 -25.70 -18.44
C ASN A 218 2.47 -24.72 -19.08
N GLN A 219 1.58 -25.21 -19.95
CA GLN A 219 0.69 -24.40 -20.81
C GLN A 219 -0.48 -23.69 -20.09
N ALA A 220 -0.61 -23.80 -18.77
CA ALA A 220 -1.71 -23.16 -18.04
C ALA A 220 -1.43 -21.66 -17.88
N SER A 221 -2.31 -20.82 -18.44
CA SER A 221 -2.23 -19.37 -18.26
C SER A 221 -2.81 -18.98 -16.89
N PRO A 222 -2.21 -18.03 -16.17
CA PRO A 222 -2.80 -17.54 -14.93
C PRO A 222 -4.22 -16.99 -15.13
N ILE A 223 -5.08 -17.17 -14.14
CA ILE A 223 -6.36 -16.47 -14.06
C ILE A 223 -6.12 -14.95 -13.99
N SER A 224 -7.09 -14.15 -14.43
CA SER A 224 -6.96 -12.70 -14.37
C SER A 224 -6.99 -12.19 -12.93
N LEU A 225 -6.40 -11.01 -12.70
CA LEU A 225 -6.46 -10.30 -11.41
C LEU A 225 -7.91 -10.14 -10.92
N TYR A 226 -8.85 -9.80 -11.81
CA TYR A 226 -10.26 -9.64 -11.42
C TYR A 226 -10.93 -10.96 -11.05
N LYS A 227 -10.59 -12.06 -11.74
CA LYS A 227 -11.09 -13.39 -11.37
C LYS A 227 -10.51 -13.82 -10.02
N ALA A 228 -9.21 -13.60 -9.80
CA ALA A 228 -8.56 -13.84 -8.52
C ALA A 228 -9.21 -13.01 -7.41
N GLY A 229 -9.42 -11.70 -7.64
CA GLY A 229 -10.06 -10.80 -6.71
C GLY A 229 -11.49 -11.21 -6.35
N GLN A 230 -12.29 -11.69 -7.32
CA GLN A 230 -13.62 -12.23 -7.05
C GLN A 230 -13.57 -13.49 -6.18
N LEU A 231 -12.75 -14.48 -6.57
CA LEU A 231 -12.57 -15.70 -5.78
C LEU A 231 -12.12 -15.38 -4.36
N PHE A 232 -11.17 -14.45 -4.24
CA PHE A 232 -10.65 -13.98 -2.97
C PHE A 232 -11.72 -13.28 -2.12
N TYR A 233 -12.49 -12.35 -2.72
CA TYR A 233 -13.55 -11.65 -2.02
C TYR A 233 -14.67 -12.59 -1.56
N ASP A 234 -15.00 -13.62 -2.35
CA ASP A 234 -16.07 -14.57 -2.01
C ASP A 234 -15.75 -15.43 -0.79
N VAL A 235 -14.47 -15.70 -0.53
CA VAL A 235 -14.05 -16.60 0.55
C VAL A 235 -13.47 -15.91 1.77
N ILE A 236 -12.89 -14.71 1.64
CA ILE A 236 -12.22 -14.06 2.76
C ILE A 236 -13.25 -13.52 3.74
N GLU A 237 -13.14 -13.86 5.01
CA GLU A 237 -14.00 -13.32 6.05
C GLU A 237 -13.14 -12.67 7.13
N PRO A 238 -13.49 -11.45 7.60
CA PRO A 238 -12.83 -10.86 8.75
C PRO A 238 -12.91 -11.78 9.95
N LEU A 239 -11.79 -11.91 10.63
CA LEU A 239 -11.73 -12.51 11.96
C LEU A 239 -12.32 -11.54 12.96
N LEU A 240 -13.00 -12.06 13.96
CA LEU A 240 -13.33 -11.32 15.16
C LEU A 240 -12.44 -11.82 16.29
N ILE A 241 -11.59 -10.95 16.84
CA ILE A 241 -10.57 -11.31 17.83
C ILE A 241 -10.55 -10.32 18.99
N TRP A 242 -10.11 -10.78 20.16
CA TRP A 242 -9.85 -9.94 21.32
C TRP A 242 -8.41 -9.40 21.27
N GLN A 243 -8.24 -8.09 21.25
CA GLN A 243 -6.95 -7.40 21.22
C GLN A 243 -6.69 -6.66 22.53
N GLY A 244 -5.84 -7.24 23.38
CA GLY A 244 -5.47 -6.70 24.70
C GLY A 244 -4.11 -6.00 24.75
N VAL A 245 -3.64 -5.40 23.64
CA VAL A 245 -2.30 -4.79 23.57
C VAL A 245 -2.19 -3.59 24.51
N LYS A 246 -3.24 -2.76 24.62
CA LYS A 246 -3.28 -1.58 25.49
C LYS A 246 -3.50 -1.92 26.96
N ASP A 247 -4.50 -2.74 27.24
CA ASP A 247 -4.80 -3.28 28.57
C ASP A 247 -5.17 -4.77 28.43
N PRO A 248 -4.28 -5.70 28.83
CA PRO A 248 -4.56 -7.13 28.77
C PRO A 248 -5.79 -7.56 29.59
N ASN A 249 -6.22 -6.75 30.57
CA ASN A 249 -7.38 -7.03 31.40
C ASN A 249 -8.68 -6.47 30.83
N GLN A 250 -8.61 -5.60 29.82
CA GLN A 250 -9.74 -5.00 29.12
C GLN A 250 -9.49 -5.06 27.62
N PRO A 251 -9.48 -6.27 27.03
CA PRO A 251 -9.25 -6.41 25.60
C PRO A 251 -10.41 -5.79 24.79
N GLU A 252 -10.07 -5.21 23.65
CA GLU A 252 -11.06 -4.69 22.70
C GLU A 252 -11.40 -5.76 21.66
N LEU A 253 -12.66 -5.82 21.27
CA LEU A 253 -13.12 -6.74 20.24
C LEU A 253 -12.92 -6.09 18.88
N VAL A 254 -12.13 -6.70 18.00
CA VAL A 254 -11.74 -6.09 16.71
C VAL A 254 -11.93 -7.04 15.54
N TYR A 255 -12.21 -6.47 14.37
CA TYR A 255 -12.12 -7.14 13.09
C TYR A 255 -10.73 -7.02 12.48
N ALA A 256 -10.17 -8.13 12.00
CA ALA A 256 -8.88 -8.18 11.32
C ALA A 256 -8.90 -9.18 10.14
N LEU A 257 -7.91 -9.12 9.25
CA LEU A 257 -7.71 -10.13 8.19
C LEU A 257 -6.56 -11.08 8.56
N HIS A 258 -6.50 -12.22 7.89
CA HIS A 258 -5.31 -13.09 7.88
C HIS A 258 -4.58 -12.96 6.54
N ASP A 259 -3.29 -13.31 6.56
CA ASP A 259 -2.53 -13.53 5.34
C ASP A 259 -3.15 -14.69 4.56
N GLN A 260 -3.58 -14.41 3.34
CA GLN A 260 -4.16 -15.38 2.42
C GLN A 260 -3.70 -15.07 1.00
N TYR A 261 -3.67 -16.11 0.16
CA TYR A 261 -3.42 -15.98 -1.26
C TYR A 261 -4.27 -16.96 -2.08
N VAL A 262 -4.47 -16.62 -3.35
CA VAL A 262 -5.16 -17.43 -4.34
C VAL A 262 -4.16 -17.89 -5.38
N MET A 263 -4.08 -19.20 -5.61
CA MET A 263 -3.22 -19.77 -6.64
C MET A 263 -3.60 -19.22 -8.01
N ALA A 264 -2.61 -18.67 -8.71
CA ALA A 264 -2.86 -17.97 -9.96
C ALA A 264 -3.23 -18.93 -11.09
N ILE A 265 -2.89 -20.23 -10.99
CA ILE A 265 -3.08 -21.20 -12.08
C ILE A 265 -4.46 -21.82 -12.09
N ASP A 266 -4.99 -22.18 -10.93
CA ASP A 266 -6.26 -22.88 -10.80
C ASP A 266 -7.30 -22.13 -9.95
N GLY A 267 -6.91 -20.99 -9.35
CA GLY A 267 -7.78 -20.20 -8.47
C GLY A 267 -8.05 -20.86 -7.12
N THR A 268 -7.31 -21.91 -6.76
CA THR A 268 -7.47 -22.57 -5.47
C THR A 268 -6.87 -21.74 -4.34
N ILE A 269 -7.40 -21.93 -3.14
CA ILE A 269 -6.84 -21.35 -1.93
C ILE A 269 -6.24 -22.51 -1.13
N PRO A 270 -4.94 -22.50 -0.83
CA PRO A 270 -4.32 -23.60 -0.13
C PRO A 270 -4.94 -23.82 1.25
N SER A 271 -5.10 -25.10 1.62
CA SER A 271 -5.78 -25.52 2.85
C SER A 271 -5.16 -24.94 4.12
N GLU A 272 -3.85 -24.74 4.13
CA GLU A 272 -3.09 -24.17 5.25
C GLU A 272 -3.45 -22.70 5.54
N TYR A 273 -4.11 -22.01 4.60
CA TYR A 273 -4.60 -20.65 4.75
C TYR A 273 -6.12 -20.55 4.88
N GLN A 274 -6.85 -21.67 4.80
CA GLN A 274 -8.29 -21.77 5.04
C GLN A 274 -8.60 -21.84 6.54
N ARG A 275 -8.19 -20.82 7.30
CA ARG A 275 -8.50 -20.74 8.73
C ARG A 275 -10.00 -20.49 8.93
N VAL A 276 -10.62 -21.33 9.76
CA VAL A 276 -12.02 -21.16 10.17
C VAL A 276 -12.06 -20.31 11.43
N ASN A 277 -12.88 -19.27 11.45
CA ASN A 277 -13.09 -18.47 12.65
C ASN A 277 -13.64 -19.39 13.75
N PRO A 278 -13.04 -19.38 14.96
CA PRO A 278 -13.66 -20.07 16.08
C PRO A 278 -15.07 -19.50 16.30
N PRO A 279 -16.05 -20.35 16.65
CA PRO A 279 -17.40 -19.87 16.93
C PRO A 279 -17.37 -18.90 18.10
N LEU A 280 -18.09 -17.78 17.97
CA LEU A 280 -18.23 -16.79 19.03
C LEU A 280 -19.14 -17.30 20.13
N GLU A 281 -18.89 -16.86 21.36
CA GLU A 281 -19.85 -17.03 22.46
C GLU A 281 -21.17 -16.32 22.10
N GLU A 282 -22.32 -16.92 22.44
CA GLU A 282 -23.66 -16.44 22.01
C GLU A 282 -23.98 -15.00 22.46
N ASN A 283 -23.29 -14.51 23.48
CA ASN A 283 -23.42 -13.17 24.06
C ASN A 283 -22.58 -12.10 23.35
N ILE A 284 -21.61 -12.47 22.52
CA ILE A 284 -20.76 -11.52 21.79
C ILE A 284 -21.46 -11.12 20.49
N LYS A 285 -21.94 -9.87 20.43
CA LYS A 285 -22.65 -9.31 19.27
C LYS A 285 -22.07 -7.95 18.88
N PRO A 286 -21.10 -7.92 17.96
CA PRO A 286 -20.56 -6.68 17.40
C PRO A 286 -21.68 -5.76 16.93
N ALA A 287 -21.65 -4.49 17.34
CA ALA A 287 -22.56 -3.50 16.79
C ALA A 287 -22.19 -3.13 15.33
N TYR A 288 -20.92 -3.22 14.97
CA TYR A 288 -20.43 -2.95 13.63
C TYR A 288 -20.51 -4.19 12.72
N SER A 289 -21.00 -3.97 11.50
CA SER A 289 -21.24 -5.06 10.54
C SER A 289 -19.94 -5.65 10.02
N SER A 290 -19.78 -6.97 10.14
CA SER A 290 -18.65 -7.71 9.53
C SER A 290 -18.55 -7.51 8.02
N LYS A 291 -19.67 -7.34 7.31
CA LYS A 291 -19.69 -7.05 5.88
C LYS A 291 -19.08 -5.68 5.54
N LEU A 292 -19.35 -4.67 6.38
CA LEU A 292 -18.75 -3.35 6.22
C LEU A 292 -17.26 -3.38 6.60
N ALA A 293 -16.93 -4.08 7.70
CA ALA A 293 -15.55 -4.31 8.12
C ALA A 293 -14.73 -4.99 7.03
N LYS A 294 -15.24 -6.06 6.40
CA LYS A 294 -14.60 -6.77 5.28
C LYS A 294 -14.18 -5.82 4.17
N LYS A 295 -15.12 -5.02 3.68
CA LYS A 295 -14.84 -4.10 2.57
C LYS A 295 -13.82 -3.02 2.96
N ARG A 296 -13.92 -2.49 4.18
CA ARG A 296 -12.99 -1.47 4.69
C ARG A 296 -11.59 -2.02 4.92
N LEU A 297 -11.47 -3.19 5.53
CA LEU A 297 -10.20 -3.90 5.71
C LEU A 297 -9.54 -4.16 4.35
N LEU A 298 -10.26 -4.78 3.41
CA LEU A 298 -9.72 -5.07 2.08
C LEU A 298 -9.35 -3.81 1.29
N ALA A 299 -9.98 -2.66 1.55
CA ALA A 299 -9.64 -1.41 0.90
C ALA A 299 -8.22 -0.93 1.23
N MET A 300 -7.58 -1.48 2.26
CA MET A 300 -6.20 -1.18 2.63
C MET A 300 -5.17 -2.02 1.87
N TYR A 301 -5.62 -3.01 1.08
CA TYR A 301 -4.73 -3.96 0.45
C TYR A 301 -4.80 -3.88 -1.08
N ASP A 302 -3.65 -4.08 -1.71
CA ASP A 302 -3.54 -4.50 -3.09
C ASP A 302 -3.50 -6.02 -3.19
N LEU A 303 -3.84 -6.52 -4.38
CA LEU A 303 -3.75 -7.94 -4.73
C LEU A 303 -2.63 -8.12 -5.75
N ASN A 304 -1.54 -8.73 -5.32
CA ASN A 304 -0.29 -8.78 -6.08
C ASN A 304 0.00 -10.17 -6.61
N LEU A 305 0.49 -10.25 -7.85
CA LEU A 305 0.98 -11.50 -8.43
C LEU A 305 2.44 -11.74 -8.00
N GLU A 306 2.68 -12.85 -7.28
CA GLU A 306 3.96 -13.16 -6.64
C GLU A 306 4.22 -14.67 -6.63
N TYR A 307 5.46 -15.08 -6.45
CA TYR A 307 5.81 -16.45 -6.09
C TYR A 307 5.78 -16.62 -4.57
N ILE A 308 5.11 -17.69 -4.14
CA ILE A 308 5.04 -18.12 -2.75
C ILE A 308 5.46 -19.60 -2.72
N ASN A 309 6.60 -19.90 -2.11
CA ASN A 309 7.19 -21.24 -2.10
C ASN A 309 7.32 -21.82 -3.53
N GLY A 310 7.72 -20.98 -4.50
CA GLY A 310 7.83 -21.34 -5.91
C GLY A 310 6.49 -21.42 -6.66
N ASN A 311 5.34 -21.27 -6.01
CA ASN A 311 4.04 -21.30 -6.67
C ASN A 311 3.56 -19.89 -7.02
N LEU A 312 3.08 -19.70 -8.25
CA LEU A 312 2.50 -18.43 -8.67
C LEU A 312 1.13 -18.20 -8.01
N ALA A 313 0.99 -17.10 -7.28
CA ALA A 313 -0.19 -16.77 -6.51
C ALA A 313 -0.48 -15.26 -6.48
N TYR A 314 -1.74 -14.92 -6.23
CA TYR A 314 -2.19 -13.58 -5.90
C TYR A 314 -2.26 -13.41 -4.39
N ARG A 315 -1.42 -12.56 -3.79
CA ARG A 315 -1.33 -12.29 -2.34
C ARG A 315 -1.89 -10.92 -2.00
N LEU A 316 -2.58 -10.79 -0.86
CA LEU A 316 -2.85 -9.46 -0.29
C LEU A 316 -1.56 -8.82 0.22
N ARG A 317 -1.33 -7.58 -0.17
CA ARG A 317 -0.30 -6.71 0.43
C ARG A 317 -0.90 -5.40 0.85
N LEU A 318 -0.59 -4.96 2.06
CA LEU A 318 -1.03 -3.66 2.55
C LEU A 318 -0.49 -2.58 1.60
N GLN A 319 -1.30 -1.59 1.23
CA GLN A 319 -0.86 -0.54 0.32
C GLN A 319 0.38 0.21 0.88
N PRO A 320 1.39 0.56 0.05
CA PRO A 320 2.63 1.20 0.49
C PRO A 320 2.42 2.52 1.24
N GLU A 321 1.35 3.25 0.91
CA GLU A 321 0.98 4.53 1.52
C GLU A 321 0.46 4.38 2.96
N ILE A 322 0.19 3.16 3.40
CA ILE A 322 -0.31 2.84 4.75
C ILE A 322 0.88 2.54 5.65
N THR A 323 1.37 3.57 6.34
CA THR A 323 2.62 3.53 7.11
C THR A 323 2.44 3.47 8.63
N PHE A 324 1.20 3.45 9.12
CA PHE A 324 0.89 3.58 10.55
C PHE A 324 0.54 2.25 11.24
N PHE A 325 0.52 1.14 10.52
CA PHE A 325 0.49 -0.19 11.13
C PHE A 325 1.92 -0.71 11.29
N MET A 326 2.20 -1.30 12.46
CA MET A 326 3.49 -1.93 12.70
C MET A 326 3.64 -3.20 11.88
N ASP A 327 4.88 -3.54 11.56
CA ASP A 327 5.26 -4.76 10.87
C ASP A 327 4.73 -6.02 11.56
N GLY A 328 4.04 -6.88 10.79
CA GLY A 328 3.38 -8.10 11.28
C GLY A 328 2.02 -7.86 11.96
N TRP A 329 1.57 -6.61 12.07
CA TRP A 329 0.24 -6.28 12.59
C TRP A 329 -0.68 -5.86 11.47
N HIS A 330 -1.82 -6.53 11.39
CA HIS A 330 -2.83 -6.22 10.39
C HIS A 330 -3.67 -5.02 10.82
N PRO A 331 -4.22 -4.26 9.86
CA PRO A 331 -5.25 -3.30 10.16
C PRO A 331 -6.39 -3.89 10.98
N THR A 332 -6.85 -3.12 11.96
CA THR A 332 -7.96 -3.51 12.81
C THR A 332 -9.06 -2.47 12.82
N ILE A 333 -10.29 -2.95 12.90
CA ILE A 333 -11.49 -2.13 13.06
C ILE A 333 -12.16 -2.54 14.37
N ASP A 334 -12.43 -1.57 15.24
CA ASP A 334 -13.23 -1.80 16.44
C ASP A 334 -14.59 -2.41 16.08
N ALA A 335 -14.93 -3.54 16.69
CA ALA A 335 -16.09 -4.32 16.30
C ALA A 335 -17.43 -3.69 16.70
N ASP A 336 -17.43 -2.68 17.59
CA ASP A 336 -18.64 -2.00 18.02
C ASP A 336 -18.83 -0.65 17.34
N SER A 337 -17.81 0.20 17.37
CA SER A 337 -17.86 1.56 16.81
C SER A 337 -17.47 1.64 15.33
N GLY A 338 -16.80 0.61 14.80
CA GLY A 338 -16.25 0.64 13.45
C GLY A 338 -15.08 1.61 13.28
N LYS A 339 -14.47 2.11 14.35
CA LYS A 339 -13.29 2.97 14.24
C LYS A 339 -12.08 2.15 13.79
N TRP A 340 -11.23 2.78 12.98
CA TRP A 340 -9.91 2.23 12.71
C TRP A 340 -9.05 2.35 13.96
N LEU A 341 -8.35 1.28 14.30
CA LEU A 341 -7.47 1.23 15.47
C LEU A 341 -6.05 0.92 15.03
N ASN A 342 -5.07 1.61 15.60
CA ASN A 342 -3.67 1.21 15.48
C ASN A 342 -3.39 0.00 16.40
N PHE A 343 -2.13 -0.46 16.43
CA PHE A 343 -1.74 -1.61 17.25
C PHE A 343 -1.89 -1.37 18.77
N LEU A 344 -1.94 -0.11 19.21
CA LEU A 344 -2.16 0.30 20.61
C LEU A 344 -3.65 0.49 20.94
N ASN A 345 -4.57 0.08 20.06
CA ASN A 345 -6.01 0.37 20.17
C ASN A 345 -6.35 1.86 20.20
N ASP A 346 -5.49 2.73 19.70
CA ASP A 346 -5.81 4.16 19.57
C ASP A 346 -6.50 4.44 18.23
N PRO A 347 -7.55 5.28 18.21
CA PRO A 347 -8.24 5.62 16.97
C PRO A 347 -7.31 6.26 15.93
N ILE A 348 -7.34 5.73 14.72
CA ILE A 348 -6.65 6.31 13.57
C ILE A 348 -7.56 7.35 12.92
N LEU A 349 -7.10 8.60 12.91
CA LEU A 349 -7.82 9.73 12.33
C LEU A 349 -7.30 10.15 10.95
N THR A 350 -6.25 9.49 10.47
CA THR A 350 -5.66 9.79 9.16
C THR A 350 -6.58 9.28 8.04
N PRO A 351 -6.63 10.01 6.90
CA PRO A 351 -7.32 9.51 5.72
C PRO A 351 -6.57 8.30 5.15
N PHE A 352 -7.32 7.32 4.66
CA PHE A 352 -6.79 6.13 4.01
C PHE A 352 -6.64 6.38 2.50
N PRO A 353 -5.67 5.73 1.84
CA PRO A 353 -5.59 5.77 0.39
C PRO A 353 -6.85 5.17 -0.24
N PRO A 354 -7.10 5.46 -1.53
CA PRO A 354 -8.18 4.82 -2.26
C PRO A 354 -8.04 3.28 -2.26
N ALA A 355 -9.16 2.57 -2.37
CA ALA A 355 -9.09 1.12 -2.51
C ALA A 355 -8.41 0.69 -3.81
N GLY A 356 -7.65 -0.40 -3.75
CA GLY A 356 -7.04 -1.02 -4.92
C GLY A 356 -8.09 -1.44 -5.97
N GLU A 357 -7.72 -1.36 -7.24
CA GLU A 357 -8.62 -1.61 -8.38
C GLU A 357 -9.31 -2.97 -8.31
N TRP A 358 -8.59 -4.01 -7.89
CA TRP A 358 -9.12 -5.37 -7.78
C TRP A 358 -10.41 -5.41 -6.94
N LEU A 359 -10.47 -4.64 -5.85
CA LEU A 359 -11.60 -4.61 -4.92
C LEU A 359 -12.81 -3.91 -5.52
N VAL A 360 -12.60 -2.86 -6.32
CA VAL A 360 -13.66 -2.17 -7.06
C VAL A 360 -14.40 -3.15 -7.99
N HIS A 361 -13.69 -4.14 -8.54
CA HIS A 361 -14.27 -5.18 -9.40
C HIS A 361 -14.82 -6.39 -8.64
N ALA A 362 -14.22 -6.76 -7.51
CA ALA A 362 -14.62 -7.92 -6.74
C ALA A 362 -15.81 -7.64 -5.81
N ALA A 363 -15.82 -6.49 -5.15
CA ALA A 363 -16.88 -6.13 -4.22
C ALA A 363 -18.21 -5.88 -4.96
N PRO A 364 -19.33 -6.43 -4.48
CA PRO A 364 -20.62 -6.24 -5.11
C PRO A 364 -21.04 -4.77 -5.04
N ALA A 365 -21.58 -4.25 -6.15
CA ALA A 365 -22.23 -2.95 -6.21
C ALA A 365 -23.54 -2.99 -5.40
N GLY A 366 -23.43 -2.82 -4.09
CA GLY A 366 -24.59 -2.70 -3.20
C GLY A 366 -25.39 -1.43 -3.45
N LYS A 367 -26.46 -1.23 -2.68
CA LYS A 367 -27.20 0.03 -2.67
C LYS A 367 -26.26 1.17 -2.25
N ILE A 368 -26.25 2.26 -3.01
CA ILE A 368 -25.51 3.48 -2.66
C ILE A 368 -26.09 4.05 -1.37
N GLY A 369 -25.24 4.19 -0.35
CA GLY A 369 -25.58 4.69 0.99
C GLY A 369 -25.53 6.20 1.11
N TYR A 370 -24.71 6.88 0.28
CA TYR A 370 -24.66 8.34 0.24
C TYR A 370 -25.69 8.94 -0.73
N ASP A 371 -26.07 10.18 -0.46
CA ASP A 371 -27.01 10.93 -1.30
C ASP A 371 -26.30 11.53 -2.52
N ALA A 372 -25.15 12.19 -2.31
CA ALA A 372 -24.31 12.69 -3.39
C ALA A 372 -22.84 12.83 -2.94
N ALA A 373 -21.92 12.71 -3.89
CA ALA A 373 -20.52 13.07 -3.73
C ALA A 373 -20.08 14.02 -4.85
N ILE A 374 -19.02 14.80 -4.64
CA ILE A 374 -18.55 15.80 -5.61
C ILE A 374 -17.28 15.29 -6.27
N LEU A 375 -17.27 15.23 -7.59
CA LEU A 375 -16.10 14.96 -8.43
C LEU A 375 -15.64 16.26 -9.07
N TRP A 376 -14.56 16.84 -8.55
CA TRP A 376 -13.99 18.10 -8.98
C TRP A 376 -12.74 17.86 -9.82
N ASN A 377 -12.75 18.23 -11.11
CA ASN A 377 -11.62 18.01 -12.02
C ASN A 377 -11.11 16.54 -12.00
N ASN A 378 -12.03 15.56 -12.02
CA ASN A 378 -11.77 14.11 -11.91
C ASN A 378 -11.27 13.62 -10.53
N GLU A 379 -11.27 14.45 -9.50
CA GLU A 379 -10.91 14.05 -8.13
C GLU A 379 -12.13 14.14 -7.21
N LEU A 380 -12.32 13.15 -6.33
CA LEU A 380 -13.35 13.26 -5.31
C LEU A 380 -12.97 14.36 -4.33
N LEU A 381 -13.84 15.34 -4.15
CA LEU A 381 -13.65 16.37 -3.15
C LEU A 381 -13.94 15.78 -1.76
N PRO A 382 -12.94 15.64 -0.87
CA PRO A 382 -13.21 15.27 0.51
C PRO A 382 -13.99 16.40 1.18
N LEU A 383 -15.17 16.06 1.67
CA LEU A 383 -16.01 16.96 2.46
C LEU A 383 -16.05 16.44 3.89
N GLU A 384 -15.97 17.28 4.90
CA GLU A 384 -16.23 16.86 6.28
C GLU A 384 -17.70 16.46 6.44
N ASN A 385 -18.61 17.13 5.72
CA ASN A 385 -20.05 16.93 5.87
C ASN A 385 -20.68 16.47 4.55
N GLU A 386 -21.59 15.51 4.65
CA GLU A 386 -22.17 14.89 3.47
C GLU A 386 -23.13 15.84 2.74
N PRO A 387 -22.98 15.98 1.41
CA PRO A 387 -24.04 16.48 0.57
C PRO A 387 -25.30 15.63 0.74
N PHE A 388 -26.47 16.25 0.60
CA PHE A 388 -27.74 15.54 0.60
C PHE A 388 -28.64 16.02 -0.52
N ILE A 389 -29.56 15.16 -0.95
CA ILE A 389 -30.53 15.50 -2.00
C ILE A 389 -31.86 15.84 -1.32
N ARG A 390 -32.43 17.00 -1.67
CA ARG A 390 -33.76 17.38 -1.22
C ARG A 390 -34.51 18.06 -2.35
N ASP A 391 -35.76 17.64 -2.56
CA ASP A 391 -36.64 18.19 -3.59
C ASP A 391 -36.02 18.14 -5.01
N GLY A 392 -35.15 17.15 -5.27
CA GLY A 392 -34.43 16.98 -6.54
C GLY A 392 -33.12 17.77 -6.67
N TYR A 393 -32.72 18.52 -5.64
CA TYR A 393 -31.52 19.35 -5.64
C TYR A 393 -30.46 18.84 -4.69
N THR A 394 -29.22 18.78 -5.17
CA THR A 394 -28.06 18.45 -4.34
C THR A 394 -27.60 19.67 -3.55
N LEU A 395 -27.78 19.58 -2.23
CA LEU A 395 -27.38 20.57 -1.26
C LEU A 395 -26.02 20.19 -0.68
N VAL A 396 -25.06 21.11 -0.76
CA VAL A 396 -23.66 20.89 -0.36
C VAL A 396 -23.25 21.86 0.75
N PRO A 397 -22.31 21.49 1.64
CA PRO A 397 -21.82 22.38 2.69
C PRO A 397 -21.18 23.63 2.07
N PHE A 398 -21.75 24.79 2.35
CA PHE A 398 -21.37 26.04 1.68
C PHE A 398 -19.92 26.44 1.97
N ARG A 399 -19.49 26.29 3.22
CA ARG A 399 -18.14 26.69 3.64
C ARG A 399 -17.05 25.89 2.93
N GLU A 400 -17.15 24.56 2.99
CA GLU A 400 -16.14 23.64 2.44
C GLU A 400 -15.97 23.81 0.93
N LEU A 401 -17.08 24.00 0.21
CA LEU A 401 -17.04 24.26 -1.24
C LEU A 401 -16.33 25.58 -1.59
N LEU A 402 -16.55 26.62 -0.79
CA LEU A 402 -15.97 27.94 -0.99
C LEU A 402 -14.50 28.02 -0.57
N GLU A 403 -14.11 27.27 0.47
CA GLU A 403 -12.72 27.09 0.85
C GLU A 403 -11.93 26.40 -0.27
N LYS A 404 -12.50 25.37 -0.92
CA LYS A 404 -11.92 24.74 -2.12
C LYS A 404 -11.74 25.75 -3.26
N LEU A 405 -12.64 26.71 -3.37
CA LEU A 405 -12.54 27.80 -4.35
C LEU A 405 -11.54 28.88 -3.94
N GLY A 406 -11.04 28.90 -2.70
CA GLY A 406 -10.17 29.97 -2.18
C GLY A 406 -10.92 31.29 -1.91
N ALA A 407 -12.24 31.23 -1.69
CA ALA A 407 -13.04 32.40 -1.39
C ALA A 407 -12.91 32.81 0.09
N LYS A 408 -12.93 34.12 0.36
CA LYS A 408 -13.03 34.65 1.72
C LYS A 408 -14.47 34.57 2.18
N ILE A 409 -14.71 34.00 3.36
CA ILE A 409 -16.06 33.73 3.89
C ILE A 409 -16.27 34.54 5.17
N THR A 410 -17.42 35.20 5.29
CA THR A 410 -17.86 35.89 6.50
C THR A 410 -19.29 35.48 6.86
N TRP A 411 -19.56 35.39 8.17
CA TRP A 411 -20.88 35.06 8.70
C TRP A 411 -21.40 36.20 9.57
N ASN A 412 -22.61 36.67 9.27
CA ASN A 412 -23.35 37.60 10.11
C ASN A 412 -24.47 36.82 10.82
N ALA A 413 -24.26 36.54 12.10
CA ALA A 413 -25.21 35.78 12.92
C ALA A 413 -26.56 36.49 13.10
N LYS A 414 -26.55 37.83 13.21
CA LYS A 414 -27.77 38.63 13.42
C LYS A 414 -28.69 38.58 12.20
N GLU A 415 -28.11 38.65 11.02
CA GLU A 415 -28.84 38.59 9.74
C GLU A 415 -29.02 37.17 9.22
N ARG A 416 -28.44 36.16 9.88
CA ARG A 416 -28.33 34.78 9.40
C ARG A 416 -27.82 34.72 7.95
N LYS A 417 -26.82 35.56 7.66
CA LYS A 417 -26.31 35.81 6.30
C LYS A 417 -24.85 35.38 6.18
N VAL A 418 -24.56 34.54 5.18
CA VAL A 418 -23.19 34.22 4.77
C VAL A 418 -22.82 35.09 3.57
N THR A 419 -21.62 35.65 3.58
CA THR A 419 -21.04 36.35 2.44
C THR A 419 -19.75 35.65 2.03
N ALA A 420 -19.56 35.43 0.74
CA ALA A 420 -18.38 34.80 0.19
C ALA A 420 -17.85 35.62 -0.98
N SER A 421 -16.56 35.93 -1.00
CA SER A 421 -15.96 36.79 -2.01
C SER A 421 -14.64 36.25 -2.55
N LYS A 422 -14.47 36.26 -3.87
CA LYS A 422 -13.21 35.96 -4.57
C LYS A 422 -13.15 36.73 -5.89
N GLU A 423 -12.02 37.37 -6.19
CA GLU A 423 -11.69 37.91 -7.52
C GLU A 423 -12.83 38.69 -8.19
N GLY A 424 -13.46 39.62 -7.45
CA GLY A 424 -14.56 40.45 -7.96
C GLY A 424 -15.94 39.77 -8.01
N THR A 425 -16.03 38.50 -7.61
CA THR A 425 -17.30 37.80 -7.38
C THR A 425 -17.64 37.81 -5.89
N SER A 426 -18.85 38.26 -5.54
CA SER A 426 -19.41 38.26 -4.19
C SER A 426 -20.76 37.55 -4.19
N ILE A 427 -20.93 36.58 -3.29
CA ILE A 427 -22.18 35.86 -3.07
C ILE A 427 -22.67 36.18 -1.66
N GLU A 428 -23.89 36.69 -1.55
CA GLU A 428 -24.58 36.87 -0.28
C GLU A 428 -25.79 35.95 -0.20
N LEU A 429 -25.89 35.23 0.90
CA LEU A 429 -26.90 34.20 1.11
C LEU A 429 -27.49 34.34 2.50
N THR A 430 -28.81 34.52 2.57
CA THR A 430 -29.54 34.44 3.83
C THR A 430 -30.12 33.04 4.00
N VAL A 431 -29.92 32.43 5.17
CA VAL A 431 -30.45 31.08 5.46
C VAL A 431 -31.97 31.07 5.33
N ASP A 432 -32.53 30.00 4.77
CA ASP A 432 -33.96 29.81 4.46
C ASP A 432 -34.55 30.78 3.42
N SER A 433 -33.72 31.64 2.81
CA SER A 433 -34.13 32.46 1.67
C SER A 433 -34.13 31.65 0.38
N GLU A 434 -35.09 31.92 -0.50
CA GLU A 434 -35.11 31.45 -1.89
C GLU A 434 -34.33 32.39 -2.83
N THR A 435 -33.76 33.47 -2.31
CA THR A 435 -32.98 34.46 -3.07
C THR A 435 -31.57 34.55 -2.51
N ALA A 436 -30.58 34.46 -3.38
CA ALA A 436 -29.19 34.85 -3.13
C ALA A 436 -28.85 36.11 -3.93
N TYR A 437 -27.77 36.80 -3.58
CA TYR A 437 -27.27 37.94 -4.35
C TYR A 437 -25.88 37.62 -4.88
N ILE A 438 -25.70 37.70 -6.20
CA ILE A 438 -24.40 37.53 -6.86
C ILE A 438 -24.01 38.89 -7.43
N ASN A 439 -22.92 39.46 -6.92
CA ASN A 439 -22.46 40.82 -7.26
C ASN A 439 -23.57 41.87 -7.11
N GLY A 440 -24.34 41.76 -6.02
CA GLY A 440 -25.49 42.64 -5.74
C GLY A 440 -26.76 42.33 -6.54
N ASN A 441 -26.71 41.43 -7.52
CA ASN A 441 -27.89 41.05 -8.32
C ASN A 441 -28.63 39.88 -7.68
N ALA A 442 -29.93 40.05 -7.44
CA ALA A 442 -30.79 39.00 -6.92
C ALA A 442 -30.86 37.81 -7.91
N LYS A 443 -30.61 36.61 -7.42
CA LYS A 443 -30.81 35.33 -8.09
C LYS A 443 -31.68 34.40 -7.28
N LYS A 444 -32.73 33.90 -7.92
CA LYS A 444 -33.59 32.87 -7.36
C LYS A 444 -32.80 31.56 -7.27
N LEU A 445 -32.92 30.90 -6.13
CA LEU A 445 -32.38 29.58 -5.88
C LEU A 445 -33.36 28.52 -6.36
N ASP A 446 -32.85 27.45 -6.95
CA ASP A 446 -33.70 26.31 -7.32
C ASP A 446 -34.21 25.55 -6.08
N ALA A 447 -33.45 25.61 -4.97
CA ALA A 447 -33.88 25.25 -3.63
C ALA A 447 -33.33 26.22 -2.59
N PRO A 448 -34.11 26.58 -1.55
CA PRO A 448 -33.66 27.49 -0.51
C PRO A 448 -32.44 26.95 0.24
N ALA A 449 -31.57 27.86 0.68
CA ALA A 449 -30.46 27.47 1.55
C ALA A 449 -30.98 26.96 2.89
N ARG A 450 -30.31 25.95 3.46
CA ARG A 450 -30.73 25.27 4.69
C ARG A 450 -29.66 25.29 5.74
N LEU A 451 -30.08 25.34 7.00
CA LEU A 451 -29.21 25.05 8.13
C LEU A 451 -29.43 23.60 8.56
N LYS A 452 -28.37 22.79 8.59
CA LYS A 452 -28.39 21.41 9.08
C LYS A 452 -27.17 21.22 9.98
N ASN A 453 -27.39 20.77 11.21
CA ASN A 453 -26.34 20.55 12.21
C ASN A 453 -25.37 21.75 12.38
N GLY A 454 -25.94 22.97 12.38
CA GLY A 454 -25.14 24.21 12.52
C GLY A 454 -24.36 24.63 11.26
N ARG A 455 -24.50 23.92 10.13
CA ARG A 455 -23.84 24.25 8.86
C ARG A 455 -24.85 24.68 7.80
N THR A 456 -24.47 25.66 6.99
CA THR A 456 -25.28 26.16 5.87
C THR A 456 -25.05 25.30 4.63
N TYR A 457 -26.14 24.84 4.02
CA TYR A 457 -26.15 24.06 2.79
C TYR A 457 -26.89 24.83 1.70
N ILE A 458 -26.40 24.71 0.48
CA ILE A 458 -26.92 25.44 -0.69
C ILE A 458 -26.86 24.56 -1.94
N PRO A 459 -27.71 24.81 -2.96
CA PRO A 459 -27.58 24.13 -4.24
C PRO A 459 -26.18 24.29 -4.83
N ALA A 460 -25.50 23.18 -5.09
CA ALA A 460 -24.12 23.17 -5.60
C ALA A 460 -23.98 23.98 -6.90
N ARG A 461 -24.95 23.82 -7.81
CA ARG A 461 -24.94 24.46 -9.14
C ARG A 461 -24.82 25.98 -9.06
N LEU A 462 -25.62 26.63 -8.22
CA LEU A 462 -25.63 28.08 -8.11
C LEU A 462 -24.26 28.63 -7.70
N VAL A 463 -23.65 28.06 -6.64
CA VAL A 463 -22.36 28.55 -6.13
C VAL A 463 -21.27 28.36 -7.17
N LEU A 464 -21.21 27.18 -7.77
CA LEU A 464 -20.16 26.83 -8.70
C LEU A 464 -20.26 27.64 -10.01
N GLU A 465 -21.47 27.82 -10.54
CA GLU A 465 -21.69 28.63 -11.73
C GLU A 465 -21.40 30.12 -11.48
N ALA A 466 -21.68 30.63 -10.27
CA ALA A 466 -21.35 32.00 -9.90
C ALA A 466 -19.83 32.28 -9.96
N PHE A 467 -19.00 31.28 -9.68
CA PHE A 467 -17.54 31.34 -9.82
C PHE A 467 -17.03 30.83 -11.18
N GLY A 468 -17.90 30.74 -12.19
CA GLY A 468 -17.52 30.42 -13.58
C GLY A 468 -17.31 28.94 -13.87
N LEU A 469 -17.67 28.04 -12.95
CA LEU A 469 -17.58 26.60 -13.15
C LEU A 469 -18.83 26.05 -13.84
N LYS A 470 -18.72 24.82 -14.30
CA LYS A 470 -19.81 24.02 -14.86
C LYS A 470 -20.09 22.82 -13.97
N VAL A 471 -21.36 22.47 -13.88
CA VAL A 471 -21.86 21.42 -12.98
C VAL A 471 -22.71 20.41 -13.74
N GLY A 472 -22.26 19.17 -13.74
CA GLY A 472 -22.98 18.00 -14.24
C GLY A 472 -23.47 17.09 -13.12
N TRP A 473 -24.31 16.11 -13.48
CA TRP A 473 -24.80 15.08 -12.57
C TRP A 473 -24.70 13.72 -13.25
N ASN A 474 -24.07 12.76 -12.57
CA ASN A 474 -24.14 11.36 -12.95
C ASN A 474 -25.12 10.64 -11.99
N ASN A 475 -26.23 10.14 -12.55
CA ASN A 475 -27.29 9.55 -11.75
C ASN A 475 -26.93 8.16 -11.19
N GLU A 476 -26.18 7.36 -11.94
CA GLU A 476 -25.83 5.99 -11.54
C GLU A 476 -24.86 5.97 -10.36
N SER A 477 -23.85 6.85 -10.37
CA SER A 477 -22.86 6.99 -9.30
C SER A 477 -23.21 8.08 -8.29
N ARG A 478 -24.32 8.81 -8.47
CA ARG A 478 -24.73 9.96 -7.65
C ARG A 478 -23.60 10.99 -7.46
N LEU A 479 -22.91 11.32 -8.56
CA LEU A 479 -21.78 12.24 -8.55
C LEU A 479 -22.17 13.60 -9.13
N VAL A 480 -21.89 14.67 -8.40
CA VAL A 480 -21.86 16.04 -8.90
C VAL A 480 -20.53 16.24 -9.62
N LEU A 481 -20.55 16.39 -10.94
CA LEU A 481 -19.36 16.60 -11.75
C LEU A 481 -19.06 18.09 -11.83
N VAL A 482 -17.85 18.52 -11.48
CA VAL A 482 -17.47 19.93 -11.44
C VAL A 482 -16.19 20.15 -12.24
N GLY A 483 -16.21 21.14 -13.12
CA GLY A 483 -15.03 21.54 -13.91
C GLY A 483 -15.17 22.92 -14.53
N THR A 484 -14.15 23.36 -15.26
CA THR A 484 -14.23 24.57 -16.08
C THR A 484 -14.95 24.27 -17.40
N LYS A 485 -15.32 25.30 -18.16
CA LYS A 485 -15.98 25.13 -19.47
C LYS A 485 -15.17 24.23 -20.42
N ASP A 486 -13.84 24.31 -20.36
CA ASP A 486 -12.94 23.58 -21.25
C ASP A 486 -12.41 22.28 -20.62
N GLN A 487 -12.66 22.06 -19.32
CA GLN A 487 -12.19 20.91 -18.55
C GLN A 487 -13.32 20.29 -17.72
N MET A 488 -14.46 19.99 -18.36
CA MET A 488 -15.51 19.23 -17.70
C MET A 488 -15.08 17.78 -17.48
N PRO A 489 -15.31 17.20 -16.29
CA PRO A 489 -15.13 15.77 -16.07
C PRO A 489 -15.99 14.96 -17.04
N VAL A 490 -15.34 14.11 -17.84
CA VAL A 490 -16.00 13.08 -18.66
C VAL A 490 -15.44 11.71 -18.26
N PRO A 491 -15.71 11.26 -17.03
CA PRO A 491 -15.21 9.98 -16.56
C PRO A 491 -15.82 8.85 -17.39
N THR A 492 -14.98 7.88 -17.74
CA THR A 492 -15.35 6.58 -18.27
C THR A 492 -16.22 5.81 -17.27
N GLN A 493 -16.85 4.72 -17.72
CA GLN A 493 -17.65 3.86 -16.83
C GLN A 493 -16.81 3.25 -15.69
N GLU A 494 -15.56 2.89 -15.96
CA GLU A 494 -14.65 2.38 -14.93
C GLU A 494 -14.26 3.46 -13.91
N GLU A 495 -13.98 4.69 -14.35
CA GLU A 495 -13.73 5.81 -13.43
C GLU A 495 -14.97 6.12 -12.58
N LEU A 496 -16.17 6.13 -13.18
CA LEU A 496 -17.43 6.31 -12.46
C LEU A 496 -17.65 5.23 -11.39
N LYS A 497 -17.28 3.98 -11.69
CA LYS A 497 -17.36 2.86 -10.76
C LYS A 497 -16.37 3.01 -9.61
N ARG A 498 -15.11 3.39 -9.91
CA ARG A 498 -14.06 3.69 -8.92
C ARG A 498 -14.48 4.81 -7.99
N HIS A 499 -14.92 5.94 -8.54
CA HIS A 499 -15.37 7.08 -7.74
C HIS A 499 -16.61 6.76 -6.90
N ARG A 500 -17.57 5.99 -7.43
CA ARG A 500 -18.73 5.51 -6.66
C ARG A 500 -18.28 4.66 -5.48
N PHE A 501 -17.36 3.72 -5.71
CA PHE A 501 -16.85 2.82 -4.68
C PHE A 501 -16.12 3.62 -3.59
N GLN A 502 -15.24 4.54 -3.97
CA GLN A 502 -14.52 5.37 -3.02
C GLN A 502 -15.44 6.32 -2.24
N ALA A 503 -16.44 6.92 -2.90
CA ALA A 503 -17.44 7.74 -2.23
C ALA A 503 -18.26 6.93 -1.21
N GLN A 504 -18.59 5.68 -1.53
CA GLN A 504 -19.26 4.76 -0.61
C GLN A 504 -18.39 4.45 0.61
N LEU A 505 -17.09 4.18 0.43
CA LEU A 505 -16.16 3.97 1.54
C LEU A 505 -16.03 5.22 2.42
N ASN A 506 -15.89 6.39 1.80
CA ASN A 506 -15.79 7.66 2.53
C ASN A 506 -17.05 7.94 3.36
N TRP A 507 -18.23 7.60 2.85
CA TRP A 507 -19.50 7.72 3.57
C TRP A 507 -19.58 6.72 4.75
N GLU A 508 -19.21 5.46 4.53
CA GLU A 508 -19.20 4.45 5.60
C GLU A 508 -18.24 4.76 6.73
N ASN A 509 -17.11 5.40 6.42
CA ASN A 509 -16.14 5.85 7.42
C ASN A 509 -16.70 6.99 8.30
N LYS A 510 -17.60 7.84 7.76
CA LYS A 510 -18.16 8.99 8.48
C LYS A 510 -19.44 8.72 9.21
N ALA A 511 -20.30 7.83 8.70
CA ALA A 511 -21.60 7.50 9.32
C ALA A 511 -21.49 6.89 10.74
N LEU A 512 -20.27 6.73 11.25
CA LEU A 512 -19.91 6.23 12.58
C LEU A 512 -19.65 7.36 13.60
N HIS A 513 -19.68 8.61 13.15
CA HIS A 513 -19.53 9.84 13.93
C HIS A 513 -20.77 10.72 13.79
#